data_AF-A0A226E2D6-F1
#
_entry.id   AF-A0A226E2D6-F1
#
_cell.length_a   1.000
_cell.length_b   1.000
_cell.length_c   1.000
_cell.angle_alpha   90.00
_cell.angle_beta   90.00
_cell.angle_gamma   90.00
#
_symmetry.space_group_name_H-M   'P 1'
#
loop_
_entity.id
_entity.type
_entity.pdbx_description
1 polymer ?
#
loop_
_entity_poly.entity_id
_entity_poly.type
_entity_poly.pdbx_seq_one_letter_code
_entity_poly.pdbx_strand_id
1 'polypeptide(L)'
;MNSVLRRNLAKLQCALKKDLNFNTGNCFFTRNLNIGVQGAGYGGGQPKSGLIHGPELIRGSGFIQFLVDEVGHDIKDYGDLTFDETRDKSPTIVEGCVPLNNVGSISRANFQIYESTRKILSDNRVPLTLGGDHSISIGTLAAVSEARQDIGILWVDAHADLNTPYTTNSGNLHGLPMGFHVKELAHDFKCLATQFNWLVPRIPAKNIAYIGLREIGGRFNPKAQRENIKRLGIKTYTMGDVDRLGICEPISSKPTLYLEILSLDSGQRIFANICSVRCGDIAELDYNQILDN
;
A
#
# COMPACT_ATOMS: atom_id res chain seq x y z
N MET A 1 18.42 13.96 -13.47
CA MET A 1 18.33 13.72 -12.01
C MET A 1 18.60 15.03 -11.27
N ASN A 2 17.53 15.71 -10.85
CA ASN A 2 17.58 17.10 -10.39
C ASN A 2 18.49 17.29 -9.15
N SER A 3 19.33 18.31 -9.18
CA SER A 3 20.36 18.57 -8.13
C SER A 3 19.80 18.81 -6.73
N VAL A 4 18.49 19.02 -6.64
CA VAL A 4 17.71 19.18 -5.41
C VAL A 4 17.46 17.83 -4.73
N LEU A 5 17.17 16.77 -5.49
CA LEU A 5 16.91 15.43 -4.94
C LEU A 5 18.17 14.83 -4.32
N ARG A 6 19.32 14.97 -5.00
CA ARG A 6 20.64 14.58 -4.46
C ARG A 6 20.99 15.35 -3.19
N ARG A 7 20.71 16.66 -3.15
CA ARG A 7 20.96 17.50 -1.97
C ARG A 7 20.04 17.12 -0.79
N ASN A 8 18.78 16.79 -1.06
CA ASN A 8 17.84 16.39 -0.02
C ASN A 8 18.14 14.99 0.52
N LEU A 9 18.52 14.03 -0.33
CA LEU A 9 19.00 12.70 0.09
C LEU A 9 20.29 12.77 0.91
N ALA A 10 21.25 13.60 0.50
CA ALA A 10 22.49 13.82 1.26
C ALA A 10 22.23 14.51 2.60
N LYS A 11 21.29 15.45 2.67
CA LYS A 11 20.84 16.08 3.93
C LYS A 11 20.12 15.08 4.83
N LEU A 12 19.29 14.19 4.28
CA LEU A 12 18.63 13.13 5.02
C LEU A 12 19.65 12.15 5.61
N GLN A 13 20.62 11.72 4.81
CA GLN A 13 21.73 10.86 5.26
C GLN A 13 22.61 11.53 6.32
N CYS A 14 22.84 12.84 6.22
CA CYS A 14 23.63 13.60 7.18
C CYS A 14 22.87 13.84 8.50
N ALA A 15 21.56 14.13 8.44
CA ALA A 15 20.71 14.28 9.62
C ALA A 15 20.58 12.97 10.41
N LEU A 16 20.42 11.84 9.71
CA LEU A 16 20.40 10.51 10.32
C LEU A 16 21.72 10.14 11.03
N LYS A 17 22.86 10.69 10.58
CA LYS A 17 24.17 10.50 11.22
C LYS A 17 24.42 11.39 12.43
N LYS A 18 23.84 12.61 12.44
CA LYS A 18 24.20 13.64 13.43
C LYS A 18 23.36 13.61 14.70
N ASP A 19 22.06 13.32 14.59
CA ASP A 19 21.13 13.55 15.70
C ASP A 19 20.84 12.30 16.55
N LEU A 20 21.33 11.13 16.14
CA LEU A 20 20.89 9.86 16.72
C LEU A 20 21.94 9.09 17.54
N ASN A 21 23.22 9.51 17.57
CA ASN A 21 24.30 8.76 18.25
C ASN A 21 24.24 7.24 17.96
N PHE A 22 23.68 6.85 16.82
CA PHE A 22 23.67 5.48 16.36
C PHE A 22 25.08 5.21 15.84
N ASN A 23 25.76 4.30 16.52
CA ASN A 23 26.98 3.71 16.02
C ASN A 23 26.65 3.11 14.65
N THR A 24 27.02 3.79 13.55
CA THR A 24 26.74 3.34 12.18
C THR A 24 27.59 2.13 11.77
N GLY A 25 28.10 1.36 12.74
CA GLY A 25 28.57 0.01 12.50
C GLY A 25 27.37 -0.89 12.26
N ASN A 26 27.04 -1.11 10.98
CA ASN A 26 26.11 -2.14 10.46
C ASN A 26 24.60 -1.82 10.39
N CYS A 27 24.19 -0.57 10.28
CA CYS A 27 22.82 -0.25 9.84
C CYS A 27 22.88 0.49 8.51
N PHE A 28 22.93 -0.25 7.39
CA PHE A 28 22.32 0.04 6.07
C PHE A 28 22.78 -1.01 5.04
N PHE A 29 21.83 -1.82 4.57
CA PHE A 29 21.77 -2.66 3.35
C PHE A 29 22.95 -3.60 3.00
N THR A 30 22.84 -4.88 3.35
CA THR A 30 23.79 -5.92 2.91
C THR A 30 23.14 -7.12 2.24
N ARG A 31 21.94 -6.99 1.66
CA ARG A 31 21.36 -8.04 0.81
C ARG A 31 20.86 -7.51 -0.52
N ASN A 32 21.42 -8.07 -1.58
CA ASN A 32 20.87 -7.94 -2.92
C ASN A 32 19.59 -8.77 -2.95
N LEU A 33 18.47 -8.12 -3.24
CA LEU A 33 17.17 -8.77 -3.33
C LEU A 33 16.78 -8.89 -4.79
N ASN A 34 16.08 -9.98 -5.10
CA ASN A 34 15.47 -10.16 -6.40
C ASN A 34 14.09 -9.53 -6.33
N ILE A 35 13.92 -8.36 -6.95
CA ILE A 35 12.67 -7.59 -6.94
C ILE A 35 12.03 -7.72 -8.31
N GLY A 36 10.71 -7.94 -8.31
CA GLY A 36 9.89 -7.85 -9.51
C GLY A 36 9.06 -6.58 -9.44
N VAL A 37 9.28 -5.68 -10.38
CA VAL A 37 8.56 -4.40 -10.45
C VAL A 37 7.39 -4.56 -11.40
N GLN A 38 6.21 -4.10 -11.02
CA GLN A 38 5.05 -3.98 -11.92
C GLN A 38 4.38 -2.64 -11.69
N GLY A 39 3.81 -2.04 -12.74
CA GLY A 39 2.88 -0.92 -12.58
C GLY A 39 1.43 -1.38 -12.53
N ALA A 40 0.70 -0.84 -11.57
CA ALA A 40 -0.73 -0.98 -11.42
C ALA A 40 -1.37 0.42 -11.36
N GLY A 41 -1.25 1.18 -12.46
CA GLY A 41 -1.79 2.54 -12.61
C GLY A 41 -3.31 2.56 -12.70
N TYR A 42 -3.99 2.15 -11.63
CA TYR A 42 -5.45 2.05 -11.57
C TYR A 42 -6.03 3.05 -10.56
N GLY A 43 -7.00 3.86 -10.99
CA GLY A 43 -7.59 4.94 -10.21
C GLY A 43 -9.10 4.83 -9.96
N GLY A 44 -9.70 3.66 -10.24
CA GLY A 44 -11.16 3.48 -10.20
C GLY A 44 -11.78 3.41 -8.80
N GLY A 45 -10.97 3.28 -7.74
CA GLY A 45 -11.38 3.20 -6.35
C GLY A 45 -11.79 4.55 -5.73
N GLN A 46 -11.56 5.66 -6.44
CA GLN A 46 -11.84 7.02 -5.98
C GLN A 46 -12.12 7.97 -7.18
N PRO A 47 -12.62 9.21 -6.96
CA PRO A 47 -13.11 10.04 -8.07
C PRO A 47 -12.04 10.88 -8.80
N LYS A 48 -10.87 11.14 -8.21
CA LYS A 48 -9.83 12.00 -8.80
C LYS A 48 -9.15 11.33 -9.99
N SER A 49 -8.75 12.11 -10.99
CA SER A 49 -7.91 11.63 -12.10
C SER A 49 -6.42 11.70 -11.73
N GLY A 50 -5.54 11.30 -12.66
CA GLY A 50 -4.09 11.49 -12.54
C GLY A 50 -3.33 10.34 -11.88
N LEU A 51 -3.95 9.61 -10.95
CA LEU A 51 -3.30 8.49 -10.24
C LEU A 51 -2.82 7.38 -11.18
N ILE A 52 -3.45 7.24 -12.35
CA ILE A 52 -3.07 6.24 -13.36
C ILE A 52 -1.65 6.44 -13.91
N HIS A 53 -1.11 7.66 -13.84
CA HIS A 53 0.25 8.00 -14.29
C HIS A 53 1.32 7.75 -13.23
N GLY A 54 0.94 7.31 -12.02
CA GLY A 54 1.88 7.03 -10.93
C GLY A 54 3.05 6.12 -11.33
N PRO A 55 2.82 4.97 -11.99
CA PRO A 55 3.91 4.09 -12.43
C PRO A 55 4.90 4.75 -13.38
N GLU A 56 4.39 5.50 -14.37
CA GLU A 56 5.21 6.21 -15.36
C GLU A 56 6.08 7.27 -14.68
N LEU A 57 5.49 8.09 -13.81
CA LEU A 57 6.19 9.17 -13.10
C LEU A 57 7.28 8.63 -12.15
N ILE A 58 6.99 7.54 -11.43
CA ILE A 58 7.98 6.91 -10.55
C ILE A 58 9.15 6.35 -11.37
N ARG A 59 8.88 5.70 -12.52
CA ARG A 59 9.96 5.25 -13.41
C ARG A 59 10.76 6.41 -13.98
N GLY A 60 10.08 7.45 -14.47
CA GLY A 60 10.70 8.65 -15.02
C GLY A 60 11.59 9.41 -14.01
N SER A 61 11.32 9.27 -12.71
CA SER A 61 12.16 9.87 -11.66
C SER A 61 13.56 9.24 -11.53
N GLY A 62 13.80 8.09 -12.16
CA GLY A 62 15.02 7.31 -12.01
C GLY A 62 15.04 6.41 -10.77
N PHE A 63 13.90 6.24 -10.08
CA PHE A 63 13.80 5.42 -8.87
C PHE A 63 14.25 3.98 -9.09
N ILE A 64 13.83 3.35 -10.20
CA ILE A 64 14.23 1.97 -10.51
C ILE A 64 15.74 1.87 -10.74
N GLN A 65 16.31 2.84 -11.46
CA GLN A 65 17.76 2.91 -11.68
C GLN A 65 18.53 3.09 -10.38
N PHE A 66 18.00 3.92 -9.46
CA PHE A 66 18.57 4.09 -8.12
C PHE A 66 18.60 2.76 -7.33
N LEU A 67 17.54 1.96 -7.38
CA LEU A 67 17.51 0.65 -6.70
C LEU A 67 18.56 -0.33 -7.26
N VAL A 68 18.88 -0.23 -8.55
CA VAL A 68 19.92 -1.03 -9.20
C VAL A 68 21.31 -0.50 -8.85
N ASP A 69 21.59 0.76 -9.19
CA ASP A 69 22.96 1.30 -9.19
C ASP A 69 23.46 1.68 -7.81
N GLU A 70 22.60 2.25 -6.97
CA GLU A 70 23.01 2.81 -5.67
C GLU A 70 22.74 1.84 -4.51
N VAL A 71 21.71 1.00 -4.64
CA VAL A 71 21.34 0.02 -3.60
C VAL A 71 21.83 -1.40 -3.93
N GLY A 72 21.99 -1.75 -5.21
CA GLY A 72 22.53 -3.06 -5.64
C GLY A 72 21.51 -4.20 -5.73
N HIS A 73 20.22 -3.91 -5.87
CA HIS A 73 19.19 -4.96 -6.02
C HIS A 73 19.12 -5.53 -7.45
N ASP A 74 18.76 -6.81 -7.57
CA ASP A 74 18.41 -7.44 -8.86
C ASP A 74 16.95 -7.08 -9.19
N ILE A 75 16.76 -6.12 -10.10
CA ILE A 75 15.44 -5.71 -10.55
C ILE A 75 15.07 -6.42 -11.87
N LYS A 76 13.87 -7.00 -11.91
CA LYS A 76 13.17 -7.38 -13.14
C LYS A 76 11.89 -6.55 -13.26
N ASP A 77 11.78 -5.73 -14.29
CA ASP A 77 10.57 -4.96 -14.57
C ASP A 77 9.62 -5.81 -15.43
N TYR A 78 8.39 -6.00 -14.94
CA TYR A 78 7.30 -6.71 -15.61
C TYR A 78 6.41 -5.76 -16.42
N GLY A 79 6.76 -4.47 -16.46
CA GLY A 79 6.02 -3.43 -17.17
C GLY A 79 4.77 -2.99 -16.42
N ASP A 80 3.88 -2.33 -17.16
CA ASP A 80 2.63 -1.80 -16.63
C ASP A 80 1.45 -2.67 -17.05
N LEU A 81 0.56 -2.92 -16.10
CA LEU A 81 -0.69 -3.60 -16.35
C LEU A 81 -1.64 -2.67 -17.11
N THR A 82 -2.26 -3.20 -18.16
CA THR A 82 -3.30 -2.50 -18.92
C THR A 82 -4.66 -2.88 -18.37
N PHE A 83 -5.39 -1.89 -17.85
CA PHE A 83 -6.72 -2.10 -17.31
C PHE A 83 -7.81 -1.68 -18.28
N ASP A 84 -8.96 -2.35 -18.20
CA ASP A 84 -10.19 -1.86 -18.80
C ASP A 84 -10.69 -0.67 -17.96
N GLU A 85 -10.64 0.53 -18.54
CA GLU A 85 -11.08 1.77 -17.89
C GLU A 85 -12.60 1.91 -17.82
N THR A 86 -13.37 0.97 -18.41
CA THR A 86 -14.82 1.02 -18.33
C THR A 86 -15.30 0.87 -16.89
N ARG A 87 -15.90 1.96 -16.40
CA ARG A 87 -16.55 2.01 -15.09
C ARG A 87 -17.88 1.25 -15.13
N ASP A 88 -18.32 0.80 -13.97
CA ASP A 88 -19.63 0.17 -13.86
C ASP A 88 -20.73 1.20 -14.20
N LYS A 89 -21.75 0.77 -14.94
CA LYS A 89 -22.85 1.65 -15.39
C LYS A 89 -23.69 2.19 -14.24
N SER A 90 -23.73 1.45 -13.13
CA SER A 90 -24.51 1.77 -11.94
C SER A 90 -23.77 1.26 -10.70
N PRO A 91 -23.89 1.94 -9.56
CA PRO A 91 -23.29 1.47 -8.32
C PRO A 91 -23.94 0.16 -7.86
N THR A 92 -23.21 -0.63 -7.08
CA THR A 92 -23.74 -1.81 -6.41
C THR A 92 -24.55 -1.38 -5.18
N ILE A 93 -25.78 -1.88 -5.08
CA ILE A 93 -26.69 -1.58 -3.96
C ILE A 93 -26.61 -2.71 -2.94
N VAL A 94 -26.30 -2.36 -1.70
CA VAL A 94 -26.38 -3.26 -0.53
C VAL A 94 -27.39 -2.66 0.42
N GLU A 95 -28.35 -3.46 0.88
CA GLU A 95 -29.40 -2.99 1.78
C GLU A 95 -28.80 -2.37 3.05
N GLY A 96 -29.32 -1.19 3.43
CA GLY A 96 -28.83 -0.44 4.60
C GLY A 96 -27.46 0.22 4.43
N CYS A 97 -26.87 0.20 3.23
CA CYS A 97 -25.55 0.77 2.95
C CYS A 97 -25.63 1.91 1.93
N VAL A 98 -24.58 2.73 1.88
CA VAL A 98 -24.39 3.68 0.77
C VAL A 98 -24.10 2.91 -0.53
N PRO A 99 -24.52 3.42 -1.71
CA PRO A 99 -24.18 2.80 -2.99
C PRO A 99 -22.66 2.67 -3.16
N LEU A 100 -22.19 1.50 -3.58
CA LEU A 100 -20.77 1.22 -3.77
C LEU A 100 -20.38 1.43 -5.22
N ASN A 101 -19.35 2.25 -5.45
CA ASN A 101 -18.93 2.65 -6.78
C ASN A 101 -17.93 1.64 -7.37
N ASN A 102 -18.09 1.32 -8.66
CA ASN A 102 -17.10 0.58 -9.46
C ASN A 102 -16.72 -0.82 -8.92
N VAL A 103 -17.58 -1.48 -8.14
CA VAL A 103 -17.29 -2.79 -7.53
C VAL A 103 -16.83 -3.83 -8.56
N GLY A 104 -17.52 -3.92 -9.70
CA GLY A 104 -17.22 -4.85 -10.77
C GLY A 104 -15.90 -4.53 -11.46
N SER A 105 -15.71 -3.29 -11.91
CA SER A 105 -14.47 -2.88 -12.58
C SER A 105 -13.24 -2.96 -11.67
N ILE A 106 -13.38 -2.61 -10.38
CA ILE A 106 -12.31 -2.74 -9.38
C ILE A 106 -11.95 -4.21 -9.15
N SER A 107 -12.95 -5.10 -9.07
CA SER A 107 -12.69 -6.53 -8.93
C SER A 107 -11.92 -7.08 -10.14
N ARG A 108 -12.33 -6.74 -11.37
CA ARG A 108 -11.65 -7.17 -12.60
C ARG A 108 -10.20 -6.70 -12.65
N ALA A 109 -9.95 -5.42 -12.35
CA ALA A 109 -8.59 -4.87 -12.32
C ALA A 109 -7.73 -5.54 -11.23
N ASN A 110 -8.28 -5.75 -10.04
CA ASN A 110 -7.56 -6.40 -8.95
C ASN A 110 -7.29 -7.88 -9.18
N PHE A 111 -8.13 -8.58 -9.93
CA PHE A 111 -7.84 -9.95 -10.36
C PHE A 111 -6.61 -9.99 -11.29
N GLN A 112 -6.45 -9.03 -12.21
CA GLN A 112 -5.25 -8.92 -13.04
C GLN A 112 -4.00 -8.61 -12.21
N ILE A 113 -4.10 -7.68 -11.25
CA ILE A 113 -3.02 -7.36 -10.31
C ILE A 113 -2.63 -8.58 -9.49
N TYR A 114 -3.61 -9.34 -9.01
CA TYR A 114 -3.42 -10.59 -8.28
C TYR A 114 -2.63 -11.61 -9.10
N GLU A 115 -3.04 -11.89 -10.34
CA GLU A 115 -2.34 -12.84 -11.22
C GLU A 115 -0.91 -12.39 -11.55
N SER A 116 -0.71 -11.11 -11.85
CA SER A 116 0.62 -10.56 -12.10
C SER A 116 1.53 -10.63 -10.86
N THR A 117 0.99 -10.29 -9.68
CA THR A 117 1.72 -10.41 -8.40
C THR A 117 2.08 -11.87 -8.10
N ARG A 118 1.18 -12.82 -8.37
CA ARG A 118 1.48 -14.26 -8.27
C ARG A 118 2.59 -14.69 -9.21
N LYS A 119 2.61 -14.16 -10.44
CA LYS A 119 3.70 -14.43 -11.39
C LYS A 119 5.05 -13.96 -10.84
N ILE A 120 5.12 -12.75 -10.30
CA ILE A 120 6.34 -12.22 -9.68
C ILE A 120 6.80 -13.10 -8.52
N LEU A 121 5.88 -13.47 -7.62
CA LEU A 121 6.17 -14.35 -6.49
C LEU A 121 6.66 -15.73 -6.96
N SER A 122 6.07 -16.29 -8.02
CA SER A 122 6.46 -17.58 -8.61
C SER A 122 7.85 -17.56 -9.25
N ASP A 123 8.31 -16.38 -9.68
CA ASP A 123 9.67 -16.16 -10.19
C ASP A 123 10.68 -15.96 -9.03
N ASN A 124 10.28 -16.25 -7.78
CA ASN A 124 11.07 -16.06 -6.55
C ASN A 124 11.55 -14.61 -6.37
N ARG A 125 10.71 -13.65 -6.73
CA ARG A 125 10.98 -12.22 -6.61
C ARG A 125 10.03 -11.55 -5.63
N VAL A 126 10.52 -10.54 -4.94
CA VAL A 126 9.69 -9.70 -4.08
C VAL A 126 8.91 -8.71 -4.95
N PRO A 127 7.57 -8.69 -4.88
CA PRO A 127 6.79 -7.78 -5.70
C PRO A 127 6.89 -6.34 -5.18
N LEU A 128 7.26 -5.43 -6.08
CA LEU A 128 7.17 -3.99 -5.91
C LEU A 128 6.12 -3.46 -6.91
N THR A 129 4.97 -3.05 -6.41
CA THR A 129 3.88 -2.52 -7.23
C THR A 129 3.91 -1.01 -7.21
N LEU A 130 4.15 -0.40 -8.37
CA LEU A 130 4.00 1.04 -8.55
C LEU A 130 2.52 1.34 -8.77
N GLY A 131 1.91 2.10 -7.87
CA GLY A 131 0.46 2.15 -7.76
C GLY A 131 -0.22 3.29 -8.51
N GLY A 132 -1.54 3.12 -8.66
CA GLY A 132 -2.53 4.19 -8.69
C GLY A 132 -3.12 4.40 -7.28
N ASP A 133 -4.45 4.32 -7.13
CA ASP A 133 -5.08 4.45 -5.82
C ASP A 133 -4.91 3.20 -4.93
N HIS A 134 -5.28 3.31 -3.65
CA HIS A 134 -5.02 2.23 -2.70
C HIS A 134 -5.86 0.96 -2.93
N SER A 135 -6.90 1.01 -3.78
CA SER A 135 -7.73 -0.16 -4.13
C SER A 135 -6.95 -1.27 -4.81
N ILE A 136 -5.80 -0.98 -5.44
CA ILE A 136 -4.89 -1.98 -6.01
C ILE A 136 -4.38 -2.99 -4.97
N SER A 137 -4.42 -2.61 -3.69
CA SER A 137 -3.99 -3.48 -2.60
C SER A 137 -4.91 -4.67 -2.38
N ILE A 138 -6.13 -4.65 -2.94
CA ILE A 138 -7.01 -5.82 -2.91
C ILE A 138 -6.32 -6.98 -3.66
N GLY A 139 -5.77 -6.73 -4.85
CA GLY A 139 -5.07 -7.71 -5.66
C GLY A 139 -3.68 -8.07 -5.13
N THR A 140 -2.87 -7.08 -4.74
CA THR A 140 -1.49 -7.35 -4.26
C THR A 140 -1.49 -8.19 -2.99
N LEU A 141 -2.28 -7.81 -1.98
CA LEU A 141 -2.36 -8.56 -0.72
C LEU A 141 -3.01 -9.93 -0.90
N ALA A 142 -3.93 -10.11 -1.86
CA ALA A 142 -4.51 -11.41 -2.16
C ALA A 142 -3.43 -12.40 -2.58
N ALA A 143 -2.54 -11.99 -3.49
CA ALA A 143 -1.47 -12.83 -4.01
C ALA A 143 -0.43 -13.15 -2.94
N VAL A 144 -0.01 -12.12 -2.19
CA VAL A 144 1.04 -12.30 -1.18
C VAL A 144 0.53 -13.14 0.00
N SER A 145 -0.70 -12.91 0.47
CA SER A 145 -1.28 -13.70 1.58
C SER A 145 -1.63 -15.13 1.18
N GLU A 146 -1.87 -15.40 -0.10
CA GLU A 146 -1.96 -16.77 -0.64
C GLU A 146 -0.60 -17.47 -0.59
N ALA A 147 0.46 -16.80 -1.05
CA ALA A 147 1.80 -17.37 -1.07
C ALA A 147 2.41 -17.54 0.34
N ARG A 148 1.96 -16.75 1.34
CA ARG A 148 2.56 -16.68 2.68
C ARG A 148 1.48 -16.60 3.77
N GLN A 149 1.27 -17.72 4.47
CA GLN A 149 0.23 -17.83 5.50
C GLN A 149 0.57 -17.11 6.83
N ASP A 150 1.82 -16.76 7.08
CA ASP A 150 2.31 -16.13 8.31
C ASP A 150 2.73 -14.66 8.13
N ILE A 151 2.18 -13.99 7.12
CA ILE A 151 2.48 -12.60 6.78
C ILE A 151 2.03 -11.59 7.85
N GLY A 152 2.92 -10.68 8.21
CA GLY A 152 2.63 -9.42 8.90
C GLY A 152 2.47 -8.26 7.92
N ILE A 153 1.53 -7.36 8.16
CA ILE A 153 1.28 -6.17 7.35
C ILE A 153 1.62 -4.92 8.13
N LEU A 154 2.49 -4.11 7.56
CA LEU A 154 2.70 -2.74 8.01
C LEU A 154 2.04 -1.79 7.03
N TRP A 155 1.04 -1.05 7.51
CA TRP A 155 0.25 -0.13 6.70
C TRP A 155 0.59 1.31 7.09
N VAL A 156 1.37 1.97 6.23
CA VAL A 156 1.84 3.35 6.44
C VAL A 156 0.95 4.29 5.65
N ASP A 157 -0.03 4.89 6.30
CA ASP A 157 -1.03 5.74 5.66
C ASP A 157 -1.65 6.71 6.66
N ALA A 158 -2.22 7.80 6.17
CA ALA A 158 -3.07 8.70 6.93
C ALA A 158 -4.41 8.05 7.34
N HIS A 159 -4.89 7.09 6.53
CA HIS A 159 -6.18 6.39 6.66
C HIS A 159 -5.97 4.91 6.92
N ALA A 160 -6.88 4.26 7.65
CA ALA A 160 -6.71 2.84 7.97
C ALA A 160 -7.17 1.89 6.86
N ASP A 161 -7.96 2.40 5.90
CA ASP A 161 -8.53 1.64 4.77
C ASP A 161 -9.24 0.33 5.18
N LEU A 162 -9.79 0.35 6.40
CA LEU A 162 -10.43 -0.76 7.10
C LEU A 162 -11.97 -0.62 7.11
N ASN A 163 -12.55 0.15 6.20
CA ASN A 163 -14.01 0.16 6.09
C ASN A 163 -14.52 -1.16 5.53
N THR A 164 -15.77 -1.46 5.83
CA THR A 164 -16.57 -2.49 5.17
C THR A 164 -17.66 -1.82 4.33
N PRO A 165 -18.36 -2.57 3.46
CA PRO A 165 -19.57 -2.11 2.79
C PRO A 165 -20.58 -1.42 3.73
N TYR A 166 -20.66 -1.87 4.97
CA TYR A 166 -21.59 -1.38 5.99
C TYR A 166 -21.08 -0.16 6.76
N THR A 167 -19.77 0.12 6.75
CA THR A 167 -19.18 1.23 7.53
C THR A 167 -18.67 2.39 6.66
N THR A 168 -18.50 2.17 5.35
CA THR A 168 -18.07 3.23 4.44
C THR A 168 -19.13 4.32 4.31
N ASN A 169 -18.69 5.58 4.20
CA ASN A 169 -19.56 6.74 4.04
C ASN A 169 -19.54 7.32 2.63
N SER A 170 -18.60 6.88 1.79
CA SER A 170 -18.39 7.43 0.44
C SER A 170 -18.79 6.47 -0.67
N GLY A 171 -18.90 5.17 -0.37
CA GLY A 171 -19.03 4.13 -1.39
C GLY A 171 -17.77 3.91 -2.25
N ASN A 172 -16.69 4.65 -1.97
CA ASN A 172 -15.43 4.55 -2.71
C ASN A 172 -14.59 3.41 -2.14
N LEU A 173 -14.24 2.46 -3.00
CA LEU A 173 -13.59 1.20 -2.60
C LEU A 173 -12.13 1.37 -2.16
N HIS A 174 -11.47 2.50 -2.43
CA HIS A 174 -10.08 2.73 -1.96
C HIS A 174 -9.93 2.78 -0.43
N GLY A 175 -11.02 2.99 0.32
CA GLY A 175 -11.01 3.02 1.78
C GLY A 175 -11.41 1.69 2.46
N LEU A 176 -11.59 0.63 1.67
CA LEU A 176 -11.95 -0.73 2.08
C LEU A 176 -10.84 -1.81 1.89
N PRO A 177 -9.68 -1.60 1.20
CA PRO A 177 -8.76 -2.68 0.86
C PRO A 177 -8.29 -3.52 2.04
N MET A 178 -7.99 -2.93 3.20
CA MET A 178 -7.59 -3.73 4.36
C MET A 178 -8.75 -4.59 4.87
N GLY A 179 -9.97 -4.04 4.86
CA GLY A 179 -11.17 -4.77 5.28
C GLY A 179 -11.40 -6.06 4.49
N PHE A 180 -11.14 -6.04 3.18
CA PHE A 180 -11.24 -7.20 2.30
C PHE A 180 -10.33 -8.38 2.72
N HIS A 181 -9.22 -8.11 3.40
CA HIS A 181 -8.20 -9.12 3.73
C HIS A 181 -8.25 -9.62 5.18
N VAL A 182 -8.87 -8.86 6.08
CA VAL A 182 -8.98 -9.20 7.50
C VAL A 182 -9.97 -10.34 7.72
N LYS A 183 -9.47 -11.47 8.23
CA LYS A 183 -10.28 -12.68 8.52
C LYS A 183 -11.49 -12.37 9.39
N GLU A 184 -11.30 -11.55 10.41
CA GLU A 184 -12.31 -11.17 11.39
C GLU A 184 -13.40 -10.25 10.83
N LEU A 185 -13.23 -9.73 9.60
CA LEU A 185 -14.20 -8.91 8.87
C LEU A 185 -14.82 -9.65 7.67
N ALA A 186 -14.44 -10.91 7.40
CA ALA A 186 -14.87 -11.64 6.21
C ALA A 186 -16.41 -11.73 6.04
N HIS A 187 -17.16 -11.76 7.15
CA HIS A 187 -18.62 -11.76 7.11
C HIS A 187 -19.19 -10.48 6.46
N ASP A 188 -18.58 -9.33 6.74
CA ASP A 188 -19.05 -8.02 6.29
C ASP A 188 -18.84 -7.79 4.78
N PHE A 189 -18.12 -8.70 4.10
CA PHE A 189 -17.86 -8.65 2.66
C PHE A 189 -18.64 -9.70 1.86
N LYS A 190 -19.48 -10.53 2.51
CA LYS A 190 -20.30 -11.55 1.81
C LYS A 190 -21.23 -10.96 0.76
N CYS A 191 -21.71 -9.73 0.95
CA CYS A 191 -22.54 -9.01 -0.02
C CYS A 191 -21.82 -8.72 -1.35
N LEU A 192 -20.48 -8.83 -1.39
CA LEU A 192 -19.65 -8.64 -2.59
C LEU A 192 -19.04 -9.95 -3.10
N ALA A 193 -19.45 -11.10 -2.56
CA ALA A 193 -18.83 -12.39 -2.87
C ALA A 193 -18.95 -12.80 -4.35
N THR A 194 -20.02 -12.37 -5.03
CA THR A 194 -20.18 -12.64 -6.46
C THR A 194 -19.10 -11.93 -7.30
N GLN A 195 -18.84 -10.66 -6.99
CA GLN A 195 -17.86 -9.83 -7.69
C GLN A 195 -16.43 -10.24 -7.33
N PHE A 196 -16.18 -10.57 -6.05
CA PHE A 196 -14.85 -10.94 -5.53
C PHE A 196 -14.74 -12.45 -5.25
N ASN A 197 -15.33 -13.30 -6.09
CA ASN A 197 -15.35 -14.75 -5.89
C ASN A 197 -13.96 -15.42 -5.90
N TRP A 198 -12.95 -14.71 -6.42
CA TRP A 198 -11.54 -15.12 -6.48
C TRP A 198 -10.77 -14.75 -5.21
N LEU A 199 -11.34 -13.92 -4.33
CA LEU A 199 -10.67 -13.39 -3.15
C LEU A 199 -11.01 -14.21 -1.90
N VAL A 200 -9.99 -14.60 -1.14
CA VAL A 200 -10.14 -15.27 0.16
C VAL A 200 -9.45 -14.43 1.24
N PRO A 201 -10.17 -13.95 2.28
CA PRO A 201 -9.56 -13.23 3.40
C PRO A 201 -8.64 -14.14 4.23
N ARG A 202 -7.34 -13.81 4.27
CA ARG A 202 -6.30 -14.68 4.87
C ARG A 202 -5.58 -14.06 6.06
N ILE A 203 -5.67 -12.74 6.26
CA ILE A 203 -4.81 -12.01 7.19
C ILE A 203 -5.52 -11.87 8.55
N PRO A 204 -4.97 -12.42 9.65
CA PRO A 204 -5.50 -12.17 10.98
C PRO A 204 -5.27 -10.71 11.39
N ALA A 205 -6.22 -10.07 12.07
CA ALA A 205 -6.09 -8.67 12.51
C ALA A 205 -4.83 -8.43 13.38
N LYS A 206 -4.45 -9.41 14.21
CA LYS A 206 -3.24 -9.36 15.06
C LYS A 206 -1.92 -9.23 14.27
N ASN A 207 -1.94 -9.54 12.97
CA ASN A 207 -0.79 -9.45 12.08
C ASN A 207 -0.67 -8.07 11.42
N ILE A 208 -1.55 -7.12 11.73
CA ILE A 208 -1.56 -5.78 11.14
C ILE A 208 -1.02 -4.78 12.15
N ALA A 209 -0.23 -3.82 11.66
CA ALA A 209 0.15 -2.62 12.38
C ALA A 209 -0.01 -1.39 11.47
N TYR A 210 -0.53 -0.30 12.03
CA TYR A 210 -0.64 0.98 11.35
C TYR A 210 0.41 1.98 11.83
N ILE A 211 0.96 2.76 10.90
CA ILE A 211 1.81 3.93 11.20
C ILE A 211 1.26 5.13 10.44
N GLY A 212 1.14 6.27 11.12
CA GLY A 212 0.81 7.56 10.50
C GLY A 212 -0.68 7.88 10.42
N LEU A 213 -1.53 7.08 11.08
CA LEU A 213 -2.97 7.35 11.09
C LEU A 213 -3.24 8.73 11.70
N ARG A 214 -4.03 9.53 11.00
CA ARG A 214 -4.52 10.83 11.47
C ARG A 214 -5.96 11.12 11.06
N GLU A 215 -6.45 10.44 10.01
CA GLU A 215 -7.80 10.59 9.48
C GLU A 215 -8.52 9.24 9.55
N ILE A 216 -8.99 8.91 10.76
CA ILE A 216 -9.76 7.68 11.02
C ILE A 216 -11.23 8.06 11.21
N GLY A 217 -12.08 7.56 10.30
CA GLY A 217 -13.52 7.80 10.29
C GLY A 217 -13.96 8.80 9.22
N GLY A 218 -15.20 8.64 8.73
CA GLY A 218 -15.79 9.59 7.77
C GLY A 218 -16.71 10.59 8.44
N ARG A 219 -17.16 11.61 7.67
CA ARG A 219 -18.01 12.71 8.16
C ARG A 219 -19.30 12.23 8.85
N PHE A 220 -19.90 11.16 8.34
CA PHE A 220 -21.19 10.64 8.81
C PHE A 220 -21.08 9.49 9.81
N ASN A 221 -19.97 8.73 9.76
CA ASN A 221 -19.65 7.70 10.72
C ASN A 221 -18.17 7.80 11.16
N PRO A 222 -17.86 8.74 12.08
CA PRO A 222 -16.48 9.01 12.47
C PRO A 222 -15.89 7.95 13.39
N LYS A 223 -16.73 7.06 13.95
CA LYS A 223 -16.31 6.09 14.97
C LYS A 223 -16.12 4.67 14.44
N ALA A 224 -16.88 4.23 13.44
CA ALA A 224 -16.88 2.82 13.04
C ALA A 224 -15.48 2.23 12.76
N GLN A 225 -14.64 2.95 12.00
CA GLN A 225 -13.29 2.45 11.71
C GLN A 225 -12.40 2.42 12.97
N ARG A 226 -12.53 3.41 13.86
CA ARG A 226 -11.82 3.44 15.16
C ARG A 226 -12.27 2.30 16.07
N GLU A 227 -13.57 2.03 16.10
CA GLU A 227 -14.17 0.94 16.87
C GLU A 227 -13.71 -0.42 16.34
N ASN A 228 -13.65 -0.60 15.01
CA ASN A 228 -13.08 -1.80 14.41
C ASN A 228 -11.61 -1.98 14.80
N ILE A 229 -10.76 -0.95 14.69
CA ILE A 229 -9.35 -1.02 15.10
C ILE A 229 -9.23 -1.47 16.57
N LYS A 230 -10.01 -0.86 17.48
CA LYS A 230 -10.01 -1.21 18.90
C LYS A 230 -10.52 -2.62 19.16
N ARG A 231 -11.68 -2.97 18.60
CA ARG A 231 -12.33 -4.29 18.74
C ARG A 231 -11.43 -5.42 18.26
N LEU A 232 -10.73 -5.19 17.15
CA LEU A 232 -9.83 -6.16 16.54
C LEU A 232 -8.43 -6.19 17.18
N GLY A 233 -8.13 -5.26 18.09
CA GLY A 233 -6.82 -5.18 18.75
C GLY A 233 -5.67 -4.87 17.81
N ILE A 234 -5.92 -4.12 16.72
CA ILE A 234 -4.89 -3.79 15.72
C ILE A 234 -3.92 -2.75 16.30
N LYS A 235 -2.62 -3.02 16.21
CA LYS A 235 -1.60 -2.09 16.70
C LYS A 235 -1.59 -0.83 15.85
N THR A 236 -1.55 0.31 16.51
CA THR A 236 -1.70 1.60 15.84
C THR A 236 -0.74 2.61 16.44
N TYR A 237 0.02 3.25 15.57
CA TYR A 237 0.87 4.40 15.87
C TYR A 237 0.36 5.56 15.03
N THR A 238 -0.30 6.52 15.67
CA THR A 238 -0.85 7.71 15.01
C THR A 238 0.25 8.71 14.66
N MET A 239 -0.06 9.74 13.86
CA MET A 239 0.91 10.84 13.68
C MET A 239 1.30 11.49 15.02
N GLY A 240 0.38 11.61 15.98
CA GLY A 240 0.71 12.11 17.31
C GLY A 240 1.66 11.19 18.10
N ASP A 241 1.63 9.89 17.85
CA ASP A 241 2.62 8.96 18.41
C ASP A 241 3.98 9.12 17.73
N VAL A 242 4.01 9.30 16.40
CA VAL A 242 5.24 9.56 15.65
C VAL A 242 5.89 10.88 16.10
N ASP A 243 5.12 11.94 16.29
CA ASP A 243 5.61 13.24 16.76
C ASP A 243 6.19 13.15 18.19
N ARG A 244 5.59 12.30 19.04
CA ARG A 244 5.98 12.15 20.45
C ARG A 244 7.19 11.22 20.64
N LEU A 245 7.22 10.10 19.93
CA LEU A 245 8.18 9.01 20.11
C LEU A 245 9.33 9.05 19.09
N GLY A 246 9.20 9.86 18.04
CA GLY A 246 10.02 9.76 16.84
C GLY A 246 9.66 8.51 16.03
N ILE A 247 10.07 8.45 14.75
CA ILE A 247 9.71 7.33 13.87
C ILE A 247 10.40 6.01 14.26
N CYS A 248 11.55 6.08 14.94
CA CYS A 248 12.36 4.91 15.27
C CYS A 248 11.74 4.03 16.37
N GLU A 249 10.98 4.60 17.29
CA GLU A 249 10.39 3.86 18.42
C GLU A 249 9.15 3.01 18.02
N PRO A 250 8.20 3.50 17.21
CA PRO A 250 7.17 2.68 16.56
C PRO A 250 7.73 1.47 15.82
N ILE A 251 8.92 1.62 15.21
CA ILE A 251 9.64 0.56 14.49
C ILE A 251 10.34 -0.41 15.46
N SER A 252 10.99 0.09 16.51
CA SER A 252 11.83 -0.73 17.42
C SER A 252 11.09 -1.43 18.55
N SER A 253 9.87 -1.01 18.90
CA SER A 253 9.10 -1.54 20.05
C SER A 253 8.69 -3.03 19.95
N LYS A 254 9.02 -3.72 18.85
CA LYS A 254 9.06 -5.19 18.78
C LYS A 254 10.24 -5.63 17.91
N PRO A 255 10.96 -6.71 18.26
CA PRO A 255 12.02 -7.31 17.44
C PRO A 255 11.50 -7.95 16.13
N THR A 256 10.30 -7.60 15.67
CA THR A 256 9.63 -8.15 14.48
C THR A 256 8.79 -7.10 13.77
N LEU A 257 9.07 -5.81 13.97
CA LEU A 257 8.46 -4.73 13.19
C LEU A 257 9.56 -3.89 12.52
N TYR A 258 10.47 -4.56 11.82
CA TYR A 258 11.40 -3.87 10.94
C TYR A 258 10.61 -3.23 9.80
N LEU A 259 10.76 -1.90 9.68
CA LEU A 259 10.35 -1.14 8.51
C LEU A 259 11.40 -1.39 7.41
N GLU A 260 11.44 -2.64 6.94
CA GLU A 260 12.25 -3.03 5.80
C GLU A 260 11.46 -2.71 4.54
N ILE A 261 11.84 -1.61 3.89
CA ILE A 261 11.83 -1.60 2.41
C ILE A 261 12.78 -2.71 2.04
N LEU A 262 12.21 -3.86 1.65
CA LEU A 262 12.93 -4.96 1.03
C LEU A 262 14.13 -5.42 1.88
N SER A 263 13.88 -6.37 2.76
CA SER A 263 14.87 -7.37 3.16
C SER A 263 14.13 -8.64 3.54
N LEU A 264 14.23 -9.63 2.66
CA LEU A 264 13.89 -11.00 2.98
C LEU A 264 15.19 -11.70 3.29
N ASP A 265 15.59 -11.66 4.57
CA ASP A 265 16.45 -12.70 5.08
C ASP A 265 15.66 -14.01 5.23
N SER A 266 16.36 -15.10 5.01
CA SER A 266 16.01 -16.47 5.34
C SER A 266 15.04 -16.59 6.52
N GLY A 267 13.73 -16.72 6.24
CA GLY A 267 12.74 -17.17 7.22
C GLY A 267 11.95 -16.12 8.03
N GLN A 268 11.75 -14.88 7.58
CA GLN A 268 10.83 -13.92 8.24
C GLN A 268 10.04 -13.12 7.18
N ARG A 269 8.88 -12.49 7.40
CA ARG A 269 7.59 -12.72 8.10
C ARG A 269 6.70 -11.47 7.93
N ILE A 270 7.15 -10.47 7.16
CA ILE A 270 6.56 -9.12 7.07
C ILE A 270 6.54 -8.69 5.59
N PHE A 271 5.42 -8.12 5.16
CA PHE A 271 5.26 -7.45 3.89
C PHE A 271 4.91 -5.98 4.18
N ALA A 272 5.80 -5.08 3.76
CA ALA A 272 5.51 -3.65 3.76
C ALA A 272 4.75 -3.32 2.48
N ASN A 273 3.46 -3.04 2.60
CA ASN A 273 2.70 -2.51 1.48
C ASN A 273 3.02 -1.01 1.38
N ILE A 274 4.00 -0.66 0.55
CA ILE A 274 4.15 0.71 0.05
C ILE A 274 3.37 0.76 -1.27
N CYS A 275 2.05 0.56 -1.19
CA CYS A 275 1.16 1.08 -2.22
C CYS A 275 0.78 2.49 -1.80
N SER A 276 0.74 3.41 -2.76
CA SER A 276 0.48 4.83 -2.55
C SER A 276 1.65 5.60 -1.92
N VAL A 277 2.64 5.97 -2.75
CA VAL A 277 2.92 7.40 -2.81
C VAL A 277 1.59 8.01 -3.28
N ARG A 278 0.86 8.69 -2.40
CA ARG A 278 -0.31 9.43 -2.85
C ARG A 278 0.16 10.40 -3.92
N CYS A 279 -0.23 10.16 -5.17
CA CYS A 279 -0.33 11.20 -6.19
C CYS A 279 -1.37 12.29 -5.81
N GLY A 280 -1.74 12.42 -4.53
CA GLY A 280 -2.53 13.55 -4.03
C GLY A 280 -1.82 14.87 -4.27
N ASP A 281 -0.49 14.87 -4.20
CA ASP A 281 0.34 16.05 -4.50
C ASP A 281 0.61 16.21 -6.00
N ILE A 282 0.44 15.15 -6.81
CA ILE A 282 0.57 15.19 -8.27
C ILE A 282 -0.71 15.70 -8.96
N ALA A 283 -1.86 15.64 -8.29
CA ALA A 283 -3.06 16.33 -8.78
C ALA A 283 -2.98 17.87 -8.64
N GLU A 284 -2.07 18.39 -7.80
CA GLU A 284 -1.77 19.84 -7.67
C GLU A 284 -0.55 20.26 -8.49
N LEU A 285 0.30 19.30 -8.91
CA LEU A 285 1.38 19.54 -9.86
C LEU A 285 0.81 19.44 -11.28
N ASP A 286 0.66 20.59 -11.93
CA ASP A 286 0.31 20.66 -13.36
C ASP A 286 1.18 19.67 -14.15
N TYR A 287 0.54 18.65 -14.74
CA TYR A 287 1.19 17.56 -15.47
C TYR A 287 2.17 18.07 -16.53
N ASN A 288 1.92 19.25 -17.09
CA ASN A 288 2.79 19.89 -18.08
C ASN A 288 4.12 20.40 -17.47
N GLN A 289 4.19 20.71 -16.17
CA GLN A 289 5.42 21.21 -15.53
C GLN A 289 6.45 20.11 -15.24
N ILE A 290 6.04 18.83 -15.20
CA ILE A 290 6.91 17.70 -14.87
C ILE A 290 7.70 17.22 -16.09
N LEU A 291 7.16 17.39 -17.31
CA LEU A 291 7.80 16.94 -18.55
C LEU A 291 8.76 17.97 -19.17
N ASP A 292 8.70 19.22 -18.72
CA ASP A 292 9.48 20.34 -19.28
C ASP A 292 10.81 20.63 -18.52
N ASN A 293 11.31 19.73 -17.66
CA ASN A 293 12.61 19.86 -16.96
C ASN A 293 13.40 18.54 -16.89
#